data_AF-A0A3B0T7V5-F1
#
_entry.id   AF-A0A3B0T7V5-F1
#
_cell.length_a   1.000
_cell.length_b   1.000
_cell.length_c   1.000
_cell.angle_alpha   90.00
_cell.angle_beta   90.00
_cell.angle_gamma   90.00
#
_symmetry.space_group_name_H-M   'P 1'
#
loop_
_entity.id
_entity.type
_entity.pdbx_description
1 polymer ?
#
loop_
_entity_poly.entity_id
_entity_poly.type
_entity_poly.pdbx_seq_one_letter_code
_entity_poly.pdbx_strand_id
1 'polypeptide(L)'
;MRKNYVHNIDYQDPDLIFFAGDKSYDHTEHTVAWLKFGLQFKETFRNRPCITIPDDHDIGQGDVRGENGKISTADIYKLVTHKQ
;
A
#
# COMPACT_ATOMS: atom_id res chain seq x y z
N MET A 1 4.14 -4.20 -19.20
CA MET A 1 2.77 -4.23 -18.63
C MET A 1 2.57 -5.53 -17.86
N ARG A 2 1.78 -5.50 -16.77
CA ARG A 2 1.54 -6.61 -15.82
C ARG A 2 0.50 -7.62 -16.34
N LYS A 3 0.68 -8.14 -17.55
CA LYS A 3 -0.32 -8.94 -18.29
C LYS A 3 -0.82 -10.19 -17.54
N ASN A 4 0.09 -10.90 -16.86
CA ASN A 4 -0.29 -12.12 -16.11
C ASN A 4 -1.22 -11.81 -14.93
N TYR A 5 -1.02 -10.68 -14.25
CA TYR A 5 -1.89 -10.26 -13.16
C TYR A 5 -3.29 -9.91 -13.67
N VAL A 6 -3.38 -9.13 -14.75
CA VAL A 6 -4.66 -8.78 -15.37
C VAL A 6 -5.39 -10.03 -15.82
N HIS A 7 -4.71 -10.95 -16.51
CA HIS A 7 -5.29 -12.22 -16.93
C HIS A 7 -5.83 -13.04 -15.76
N ASN A 8 -5.08 -13.16 -14.68
CA ASN A 8 -5.51 -13.92 -13.52
C ASN A 8 -6.70 -13.26 -12.81
N ILE A 9 -6.72 -11.93 -12.70
CA ILE A 9 -7.87 -11.20 -12.15
C ILE A 9 -9.11 -11.45 -13.01
N ASP A 10 -9.00 -11.34 -14.34
CA ASP A 10 -10.12 -11.58 -15.24
C ASP A 10 -10.60 -13.03 -15.20
N TYR A 11 -9.69 -14.01 -15.05
CA TYR A 11 -10.05 -15.42 -14.92
C TYR A 11 -10.80 -15.72 -13.62
N GLN A 12 -10.41 -15.10 -12.51
CA GLN A 12 -11.08 -15.26 -11.21
C GLN A 12 -12.40 -14.48 -11.11
N ASP A 13 -12.57 -13.47 -11.96
CA ASP A 13 -13.75 -12.60 -12.04
C ASP A 13 -14.25 -12.06 -10.69
N PRO A 14 -13.41 -11.38 -9.89
CA PRO A 14 -13.83 -10.86 -8.60
C PRO A 14 -14.73 -9.62 -8.75
N ASP A 15 -15.69 -9.45 -7.83
CA ASP A 15 -16.55 -8.26 -7.76
C ASP A 15 -15.82 -7.02 -7.21
N LEU A 16 -14.72 -7.22 -6.48
CA LEU A 16 -13.94 -6.17 -5.82
C LEU A 16 -12.46 -6.51 -5.86
N ILE A 17 -11.62 -5.49 -6.08
CA ILE A 17 -10.17 -5.64 -6.05
C ILE A 17 -9.59 -4.83 -4.91
N PHE A 18 -8.77 -5.48 -4.09
CA PHE A 18 -8.06 -4.84 -3.00
C PHE A 18 -6.55 -4.93 -3.18
N PHE A 19 -5.90 -3.77 -3.07
CA PHE A 19 -4.47 -3.58 -3.27
C PHE A 19 -3.86 -3.03 -1.98
N ALA A 20 -3.02 -3.83 -1.30
CA ALA A 20 -2.52 -3.54 0.04
C ALA A 20 -1.05 -3.07 0.05
N GLY A 21 -0.76 -1.85 -0.42
CA GLY A 21 0.62 -1.32 -0.49
C GLY A 21 1.47 -1.82 -1.67
N ASP A 22 2.65 -1.24 -1.85
CA ASP A 22 3.69 -1.66 -2.80
C ASP A 22 3.23 -1.64 -4.26
N LYS A 23 2.52 -0.58 -4.71
CA LYS A 23 2.17 -0.42 -6.14
C LYS A 23 3.40 -0.20 -6.99
N SER A 24 4.40 0.46 -6.43
CA SER A 24 5.66 0.80 -7.07
C SER A 24 6.85 0.79 -6.11
N TYR A 25 8.01 0.41 -6.63
CA TYR A 25 9.33 0.57 -5.98
C TYR A 25 10.14 1.72 -6.62
N ASP A 26 9.48 2.59 -7.37
CA ASP A 26 10.06 3.85 -7.85
C ASP A 26 10.04 4.87 -6.72
N HIS A 27 11.21 5.06 -6.10
CA HIS A 27 11.43 5.93 -4.95
C HIS A 27 11.82 7.37 -5.33
N THR A 28 11.61 7.75 -6.60
CA THR A 28 12.01 9.07 -7.09
C THR A 28 10.82 9.92 -7.51
N GLU A 29 9.85 9.32 -8.22
CA GLU A 29 8.76 10.03 -8.87
C GLU A 29 7.42 9.35 -8.55
N HIS A 30 6.98 9.41 -7.29
CA HIS A 30 5.79 8.72 -6.79
C HIS A 30 4.51 9.03 -7.60
N THR A 31 4.31 10.29 -8.02
CA THR A 31 3.17 10.65 -8.86
C THR A 31 3.17 9.90 -10.20
N VAL A 32 4.34 9.84 -10.85
CA VAL A 32 4.49 9.11 -12.12
C VAL A 32 4.31 7.61 -11.90
N ALA A 33 4.79 7.08 -10.78
CA ALA A 33 4.61 5.70 -10.39
C ALA A 33 3.13 5.32 -10.24
N TRP A 34 2.33 6.17 -9.58
CA TRP A 34 0.89 5.98 -9.44
C TRP A 34 0.15 6.02 -10.79
N LEU A 35 0.53 6.92 -11.69
CA LEU A 35 -0.01 6.95 -13.05
C LEU A 35 0.33 5.67 -13.82
N LYS A 36 1.58 5.19 -13.72
CA LYS A 36 2.00 3.90 -14.32
C LYS A 36 1.18 2.73 -13.75
N PHE A 37 0.95 2.68 -12.43
CA PHE A 37 0.10 1.67 -11.79
C PHE A 37 -1.33 1.71 -12.37
N GLY A 38 -1.95 2.89 -12.42
CA GLY A 38 -3.28 3.06 -13.02
C GLY A 38 -3.35 2.61 -14.48
N LEU A 39 -2.35 2.95 -15.29
CA LEU A 39 -2.28 2.54 -16.70
C LEU A 39 -2.13 1.03 -16.88
N GLN A 40 -1.43 0.34 -15.97
CA GLN A 40 -1.22 -1.11 -16.05
C GLN A 40 -2.49 -1.92 -15.79
N PHE A 41 -3.38 -1.42 -14.93
CA PHE A 41 -4.63 -2.07 -14.54
C PHE A 41 -5.88 -1.37 -15.08
N LYS A 42 -5.72 -0.44 -16.03
CA LYS A 42 -6.80 0.42 -16.56
C LYS A 42 -8.03 -0.35 -17.06
N GLU A 43 -7.83 -1.53 -17.65
CA GLU A 43 -8.93 -2.34 -18.20
C GLU A 43 -9.70 -3.01 -17.06
N THR A 44 -8.97 -3.47 -16.04
CA THR A 44 -9.55 -4.02 -14.82
C THR A 44 -10.35 -2.97 -14.05
N PHE A 45 -9.80 -1.77 -13.87
CA PHE A 45 -10.45 -0.66 -13.14
C PHE A 45 -11.66 -0.07 -13.85
N ARG A 46 -11.79 -0.28 -15.18
CA ARG A 46 -12.95 0.20 -15.92
C ARG A 46 -14.24 -0.51 -15.50
N ASN A 47 -14.13 -1.78 -15.11
CA ASN A 47 -15.29 -2.66 -14.93
C ASN A 47 -15.47 -3.15 -13.50
N ARG A 48 -14.48 -2.93 -12.62
CA ARG A 48 -14.47 -3.44 -11.25
C ARG A 48 -14.04 -2.36 -10.26
N PRO A 49 -14.75 -2.17 -9.14
CA PRO A 49 -14.30 -1.26 -8.09
C PRO A 49 -12.95 -1.73 -7.52
N CYS A 50 -12.07 -0.77 -7.28
CA CYS A 50 -10.74 -1.00 -6.73
C CYS A 50 -10.55 -0.16 -5.47
N ILE A 51 -10.13 -0.81 -4.38
CA ILE A 51 -9.70 -0.17 -3.15
C ILE A 51 -8.20 -0.36 -3.02
N THR A 52 -7.49 0.72 -2.72
CA THR A 52 -6.05 0.68 -2.46
C THR A 52 -5.73 1.42 -1.18
N ILE A 53 -4.84 0.85 -0.36
CA ILE A 53 -4.14 1.56 0.71
C ILE A 53 -2.68 1.74 0.27
N PRO A 54 -2.10 2.95 0.41
CA PRO A 54 -0.68 3.17 0.15
C PRO A 54 0.18 2.68 1.32
N ASP A 55 1.43 2.31 1.04
CA ASP A 55 2.49 2.12 2.03
C ASP A 55 3.70 3.05 1.80
N ASP A 56 4.82 2.77 2.47
CA ASP A 56 6.04 3.56 2.43
C ASP A 56 6.66 3.64 1.03
N HIS A 57 6.61 2.54 0.27
CA HIS A 57 7.10 2.50 -1.11
C HIS A 57 6.22 3.34 -2.06
N ASP A 58 4.92 3.47 -1.77
CA ASP A 58 3.98 4.23 -2.59
C ASP A 58 4.09 5.76 -2.43
N ILE A 59 4.56 6.26 -1.29
CA ILE A 59 4.61 7.71 -0.99
C ILE A 59 6.01 8.23 -0.63
N GLY A 60 7.00 7.36 -0.48
CA GLY A 60 8.39 7.74 -0.17
C GLY A 60 8.61 8.14 1.29
N GLN A 61 7.67 7.84 2.16
CA GLN A 61 7.82 8.02 3.60
C GLN A 61 8.31 6.70 4.19
N GLY A 62 9.53 6.69 4.76
CA GLY A 62 10.08 5.47 5.34
C GLY A 62 9.17 4.80 6.38
N ASP A 63 9.32 3.49 6.47
CA ASP A 63 8.61 2.60 7.39
C ASP A 63 8.36 3.21 8.77
N VAL A 64 7.09 3.40 9.12
CA VAL A 64 6.70 3.95 10.44
C VAL A 64 6.94 2.91 11.55
N ARG A 65 6.94 1.62 11.23
CA ARG A 65 7.05 0.50 12.18
C ARG A 65 8.21 -0.47 11.92
N GLY A 66 8.92 -0.35 10.79
CA GLY A 66 10.03 -1.24 10.41
C GLY A 66 11.27 -1.10 11.29
N GLU A 67 11.49 0.06 11.92
CA GLU A 67 12.61 0.30 12.85
C GLU A 67 12.26 -0.01 14.33
N ASN A 68 11.58 -1.14 14.61
CA ASN A 68 11.09 -1.50 15.96
C ASN A 68 10.13 -0.48 16.62
N GLY A 69 9.68 0.53 15.88
CA GLY A 69 8.89 1.64 16.41
C GLY A 69 9.72 2.58 17.31
N LYS A 70 9.48 3.89 17.19
CA LYS A 70 10.06 4.85 18.13
C LYS A 70 9.31 4.79 19.45
N ILE A 71 10.04 4.74 20.57
CA ILE A 71 9.45 4.87 21.90
C ILE A 71 8.76 6.23 21.95
N SER A 72 7.45 6.22 22.19
CA SER A 72 6.68 7.46 22.35
C SER A 72 7.17 8.20 23.60
N THR A 73 7.46 9.49 23.45
CA THR A 73 7.87 10.39 24.53
C THR A 73 6.69 10.94 25.32
N ALA A 74 5.46 10.60 24.94
CA ALA A 74 4.28 10.98 25.71
C ALA A 74 4.30 10.25 27.07
N ASP A 75 4.15 11.00 28.16
CA ASP A 75 4.25 10.56 29.57
C ASP A 75 3.26 9.44 30.01
N ILE A 76 2.52 8.85 29.07
CA ILE A 76 1.52 7.80 29.30
C ILE A 76 2.16 6.49 29.79
N TYR A 77 3.45 6.26 29.51
CA TYR A 77 4.17 5.05 29.93
C TYR A 77 4.48 4.96 31.43
N LYS A 78 4.37 6.06 32.20
CA LYS A 78 4.61 6.04 33.65
C LYS A 78 3.43 5.48 34.46
N LEU A 79 2.25 5.32 33.87
CA LEU A 79 1.05 4.84 34.57
C LEU A 79 0.87 3.32 34.55
N VAL A 80 1.61 2.58 33.72
CA VAL A 80 1.37 1.14 33.50
C VAL A 80 2.46 0.26 34.13
N THR A 81 3.64 0.80 34.44
CA THR A 81 4.81 0.01 34.86
C THR A 81 5.07 -0.05 36.37
N HIS A 82 4.16 0.43 37.23
CA HIS A 82 4.27 0.33 38.69
C HIS A 82 3.16 -0.52 39.35
N LYS A 83 2.83 -1.66 38.72
CA LYS A 83 2.20 -2.79 39.40
C LYS A 83 2.97 -4.08 39.10
N GLN A 84 4.10 -4.25 39.77
CA GLN A 84 4.65 -5.52 40.23
C GLN A 84 5.61 -5.26 41.38
#